data_AF-A0A059WXG6-F1
#
_entry.id   AF-A0A059WXG6-F1
#
_cell.length_a   1.000
_cell.length_b   1.000
_cell.length_c   1.000
_cell.angle_alpha   90.00
_cell.angle_beta   90.00
_cell.angle_gamma   90.00
#
_symmetry.space_group_name_H-M   'P 1'
#
loop_
_entity.id
_entity.type
_entity.pdbx_description
1 polymer ?
#
loop_
_entity_poly.entity_id
_entity_poly.type
_entity_poly.pdbx_seq_one_letter_code
_entity_poly.pdbx_strand_id
1 'polypeptide(L)'
;ESLAAAVYEEEVATLCDLARTLRETLRPGEALTAMLRRMVDHIDAGQTLARRLATLLAAAPDEMARGGRELELAISELLADGVRAEVVRDDVSVGAVMMALHGIGGAGDRPEWRAEADGVITLVIDGLARKP
;
A
#
# COMPACT_ATOMS: atom_id res chain seq x y z
N GLU A 1 3.14 -21.08 -13.11
CA GLU A 1 2.45 -19.89 -12.56
C GLU A 1 1.45 -19.37 -13.59
N SER A 2 0.31 -18.82 -13.16
CA SER A 2 -0.67 -18.23 -14.09
C SER A 2 -0.25 -16.82 -14.51
N LEU A 3 -0.73 -16.31 -15.64
CA LEU A 3 -0.49 -14.91 -16.03
C LEU A 3 -0.94 -13.93 -14.94
N ALA A 4 -2.03 -14.24 -14.24
CA ALA A 4 -2.55 -13.39 -13.17
C ALA A 4 -1.64 -13.36 -11.95
N ALA A 5 -1.07 -14.50 -11.55
CA ALA A 5 -0.10 -14.57 -10.46
C ALA A 5 1.18 -13.81 -10.84
N ALA A 6 1.72 -14.03 -12.05
CA ALA A 6 2.93 -13.33 -12.50
C ALA A 6 2.75 -11.80 -12.55
N VAL A 7 1.59 -11.32 -13.03
CA VAL A 7 1.26 -9.88 -12.99
C VAL A 7 1.18 -9.39 -11.56
N TYR A 8 0.47 -10.10 -10.66
CA TYR A 8 0.37 -9.70 -9.26
C TYR A 8 1.74 -9.62 -8.57
N GLU A 9 2.62 -10.58 -8.83
CA GLU A 9 3.99 -10.56 -8.31
C GLU A 9 4.79 -9.36 -8.82
N GLU A 10 4.65 -9.00 -10.10
CA GLU A 10 5.30 -7.81 -10.70
C GLU A 10 4.75 -6.49 -10.10
N GLU A 11 3.44 -6.40 -9.88
CA GLU A 11 2.82 -5.22 -9.24
C GLU A 11 3.34 -5.07 -7.79
N VAL A 12 3.40 -6.17 -7.01
CA VAL A 12 3.96 -6.15 -5.65
C VAL A 12 5.44 -5.76 -5.65
N ALA A 13 6.24 -6.33 -6.56
CA ALA A 13 7.65 -6.00 -6.69
C ALA A 13 7.84 -4.51 -7.01
N THR A 14 7.02 -3.95 -7.91
CA THR A 14 7.02 -2.53 -8.26
C THR A 14 6.76 -1.64 -7.04
N LEU A 15 5.81 -2.01 -6.19
CA LEU A 15 5.49 -1.28 -4.96
C LEU A 15 6.60 -1.39 -3.92
N CYS A 16 7.21 -2.56 -3.76
CA CYS A 16 8.35 -2.75 -2.87
C CYS A 16 9.56 -1.91 -3.31
N ASP A 17 9.84 -1.88 -4.61
CA ASP A 17 10.93 -1.09 -5.20
C ASP A 17 10.70 0.41 -5.07
N LEU A 18 9.46 0.85 -5.21
CA LEU A 18 9.05 2.22 -4.93
C LEU A 18 9.32 2.57 -3.47
N ALA A 19 8.91 1.71 -2.52
CA ALA A 19 9.15 1.95 -1.10
C ALA A 19 10.65 2.11 -0.79
N ARG A 20 11.50 1.21 -1.33
CA ARG A 20 12.97 1.32 -1.18
C ARG A 20 13.50 2.63 -1.73
N THR A 21 13.09 3.00 -2.94
CA THR A 21 13.52 4.25 -3.58
C THR A 21 13.10 5.48 -2.78
N LEU A 22 11.89 5.51 -2.24
CA LEU A 22 11.40 6.63 -1.42
C LEU A 22 12.18 6.75 -0.10
N ARG A 23 12.51 5.63 0.54
CA ARG A 23 13.36 5.61 1.75
C ARG A 23 14.75 6.17 1.51
N GLU A 24 15.31 5.92 0.32
CA GLU A 24 16.65 6.40 -0.07
C GLU A 24 16.67 7.89 -0.46
N THR A 25 15.53 8.43 -0.92
CA THR A 25 15.48 9.75 -1.59
C THR A 25 14.75 10.84 -0.80
N LEU A 26 13.89 10.48 0.15
CA LEU A 26 13.05 11.42 0.90
C LEU A 26 13.28 11.31 2.42
N ARG A 27 12.87 12.34 3.17
CA ARG A 27 12.86 12.26 4.64
C ARG A 27 11.80 11.23 5.09
N PRO A 28 11.96 10.56 6.24
CA PRO A 28 11.11 9.42 6.62
C PRO A 28 9.59 9.68 6.57
N GLY A 29 9.11 10.82 7.09
CA GLY A 29 7.70 11.19 7.02
C GLY A 29 7.20 11.49 5.61
N GLU A 30 8.06 12.07 4.76
CA GLU A 30 7.75 12.34 3.34
C GLU A 30 7.73 11.05 2.53
N ALA A 31 8.67 10.13 2.79
CA ALA A 31 8.73 8.82 2.16
C ALA A 31 7.46 8.00 2.42
N LEU A 32 7.02 7.92 3.69
CA LEU A 32 5.78 7.22 4.05
C LEU A 32 4.56 7.86 3.40
N THR A 33 4.46 9.19 3.47
CA THR A 33 3.35 9.95 2.84
C THR A 33 3.29 9.70 1.33
N ALA A 34 4.44 9.77 0.65
CA ALA A 34 4.54 9.53 -0.78
C ALA A 34 4.17 8.08 -1.13
N MET A 35 4.65 7.10 -0.37
CA MET A 35 4.32 5.70 -0.58
C MET A 35 2.81 5.44 -0.48
N LEU A 36 2.17 5.91 0.58
CA LEU A 36 0.73 5.70 0.79
C LEU A 36 -0.13 6.38 -0.28
N ARG A 37 0.26 7.55 -0.78
CA ARG A 37 -0.42 8.22 -1.90
C ARG A 37 -0.21 7.47 -3.22
N ARG A 38 1.03 7.02 -3.49
CA ARG A 38 1.36 6.26 -4.71
C ARG A 38 0.71 4.88 -4.75
N MET A 39 0.45 4.27 -3.60
CA MET A 39 -0.38 3.07 -3.49
C MET A 39 -1.77 3.30 -4.09
N VAL A 40 -2.43 4.43 -3.80
CA VAL A 40 -3.73 4.75 -4.39
C VAL A 40 -3.63 4.94 -5.89
N ASP A 41 -2.61 5.68 -6.36
CA ASP A 41 -2.36 5.86 -7.79
C ASP A 41 -2.18 4.53 -8.53
N HIS A 42 -1.43 3.61 -7.92
CA HIS A 42 -1.17 2.29 -8.45
C HIS A 42 -2.44 1.42 -8.50
N ILE A 43 -3.23 1.41 -7.41
CA ILE A 43 -4.51 0.68 -7.36
C ILE A 43 -5.46 1.22 -8.44
N ASP A 44 -5.55 2.55 -8.59
CA ASP A 44 -6.39 3.23 -9.58
C ASP A 44 -6.03 2.81 -11.02
N ALA A 45 -4.75 2.88 -11.36
CA ALA A 45 -4.24 2.46 -12.67
C ALA A 45 -4.48 0.97 -12.92
N GLY A 46 -4.35 0.15 -11.88
CA GLY A 46 -4.49 -1.31 -11.95
C GLY A 46 -5.93 -1.82 -12.00
N GLN A 47 -6.94 -1.03 -11.65
CA GLN A 47 -8.32 -1.54 -11.45
C GLN A 47 -8.88 -2.29 -12.65
N THR A 48 -8.65 -1.78 -13.87
CA THR A 48 -9.20 -2.41 -15.08
C THR A 48 -8.57 -3.78 -15.35
N LEU A 49 -7.26 -3.93 -15.11
CA LEU A 49 -6.53 -5.17 -15.31
C LEU A 49 -6.78 -6.15 -14.17
N ALA A 50 -6.71 -5.68 -12.92
CA ALA A 50 -7.00 -6.47 -11.72
C ALA A 50 -8.39 -7.11 -11.80
N ARG A 51 -9.42 -6.37 -12.25
CA ARG A 51 -10.78 -6.92 -12.37
C ARG A 51 -10.92 -8.01 -13.44
N ARG A 52 -10.09 -7.98 -14.49
CA ARG A 52 -10.04 -9.04 -15.53
C ARG A 52 -9.32 -10.29 -15.04
N LEU A 53 -8.35 -10.12 -14.14
CA LEU A 53 -7.50 -11.19 -13.62
C LEU A 53 -7.96 -11.72 -12.27
N ALA A 54 -8.93 -11.08 -11.61
CA ALA A 54 -9.39 -11.40 -10.25
C ALA A 54 -9.77 -12.87 -10.06
N THR A 55 -10.52 -13.46 -11.01
CA THR A 55 -10.93 -14.88 -10.93
C THR A 55 -9.74 -15.84 -11.04
N LEU A 56 -8.71 -15.47 -11.80
CA LEU A 56 -7.47 -16.25 -11.93
C LEU A 56 -6.58 -16.08 -10.70
N LEU A 57 -6.53 -14.87 -10.14
CA LEU A 57 -5.78 -14.58 -8.92
C LEU A 57 -6.39 -15.26 -7.69
N ALA A 58 -7.72 -15.36 -7.63
CA ALA A 58 -8.43 -16.11 -6.58
C ALA A 58 -8.09 -17.61 -6.58
N ALA A 59 -7.55 -18.15 -7.68
CA ALA A 59 -7.05 -19.52 -7.76
C ALA A 59 -5.58 -19.67 -7.32
N ALA A 60 -4.92 -18.58 -6.89
CA ALA A 60 -3.52 -18.50 -6.47
C ALA A 60 -3.37 -17.86 -5.07
N PRO A 61 -3.96 -18.46 -4.01
CA PRO A 61 -4.02 -17.85 -2.68
C PRO A 61 -2.66 -17.76 -1.98
N ASP A 62 -1.72 -18.67 -2.28
CA ASP A 62 -0.40 -18.69 -1.66
C ASP A 62 0.48 -17.55 -2.20
N GLU A 63 0.38 -17.27 -3.50
CA GLU A 63 1.03 -16.15 -4.17
C GLU A 63 0.49 -14.82 -3.65
N MET A 64 -0.84 -14.69 -3.50
CA MET A 64 -1.48 -13.53 -2.86
C MET A 64 -0.97 -13.33 -1.43
N ALA A 65 -0.89 -14.40 -0.65
CA ALA A 65 -0.42 -14.32 0.73
C ALA A 65 1.07 -13.94 0.80
N ARG A 66 1.90 -14.42 -0.13
CA ARG A 66 3.32 -14.06 -0.21
C ARG A 66 3.50 -12.58 -0.57
N GLY A 67 2.87 -12.12 -1.64
CA GLY A 67 2.97 -10.73 -2.07
C GLY A 67 2.45 -9.75 -1.01
N GLY A 68 1.34 -10.10 -0.33
CA GLY A 68 0.83 -9.33 0.79
C GLY A 68 1.84 -9.16 1.94
N ARG A 69 2.60 -10.22 2.28
CA ARG A 69 3.66 -10.15 3.31
C ARG A 69 4.84 -9.28 2.88
N GLU A 70 5.24 -9.32 1.60
CA GLU A 70 6.33 -8.50 1.06
C GLU A 70 5.97 -7.01 1.12
N LEU A 71 4.74 -6.67 0.73
CA LEU A 71 4.24 -5.30 0.83
C LEU A 71 4.10 -4.84 2.28
N GLU A 72 3.58 -5.69 3.18
CA GLU A 72 3.49 -5.39 4.62
C GLU A 72 4.87 -5.08 5.21
N LEU A 73 5.90 -5.85 4.85
CA LEU A 73 7.27 -5.59 5.28
C LEU A 73 7.76 -4.22 4.78
N ALA A 74 7.56 -3.89 3.51
CA ALA A 74 7.97 -2.60 2.93
C ALA A 74 7.31 -1.40 3.64
N ILE A 75 6.01 -1.49 3.95
CA ILE A 75 5.30 -0.46 4.72
C ILE A 75 5.80 -0.41 6.17
N SER A 76 6.08 -1.56 6.79
CA SER A 76 6.64 -1.62 8.15
C SER A 76 7.99 -0.91 8.25
N GLU A 77 8.84 -1.01 7.23
CA GLU A 77 10.14 -0.32 7.22
C GLU A 77 9.98 1.20 7.15
N LEU A 78 9.09 1.71 6.31
CA LEU A 78 8.76 3.14 6.23
C LEU A 78 8.20 3.67 7.56
N LEU A 79 7.31 2.91 8.21
CA LEU A 79 6.78 3.25 9.54
C LEU A 79 7.90 3.29 10.58
N ALA A 80 8.76 2.27 10.62
CA ALA A 80 9.87 2.20 11.57
C ALA A 80 10.86 3.36 11.38
N ASP A 81 11.12 3.77 10.13
CA ASP A 81 11.95 4.93 9.82
C ASP A 81 11.31 6.23 10.31
N GLY A 82 9.99 6.38 10.14
CA GLY A 82 9.22 7.53 10.65
C GLY A 82 9.20 7.62 12.18
N VAL A 83 9.04 6.48 12.86
CA VAL A 83 9.08 6.39 14.34
C VAL A 83 10.47 6.75 14.87
N ARG A 84 11.53 6.19 14.27
CA ARG A 84 12.92 6.50 14.67
C ARG A 84 13.28 7.97 14.47
N ALA A 85 12.72 8.60 13.44
CA ALA A 85 12.85 10.02 13.17
C ALA A 85 11.88 10.89 13.96
N GLU A 86 11.08 10.32 14.86
CA GLU A 86 10.16 11.03 15.74
C GLU A 86 9.06 11.83 15.01
N VAL A 87 8.77 11.50 13.76
CA VAL A 87 7.73 12.17 12.93
C VAL A 87 6.45 11.34 12.77
N VAL A 88 6.50 10.05 13.12
CA VAL A 88 5.36 9.13 13.14
C VAL A 88 5.18 8.60 14.57
N ARG A 89 3.92 8.44 15.00
CA ARG A 89 3.56 7.83 16.30
C ARG A 89 3.88 6.31 16.31
N ASP A 90 4.22 5.77 17.47
CA ASP A 90 4.71 4.39 17.63
C ASP A 90 3.66 3.39 18.15
N ASP A 91 2.42 3.84 18.38
CA ASP A 91 1.31 3.04 18.91
C ASP A 91 0.35 2.52 17.83
N VAL A 92 0.69 2.68 16.54
CA VAL A 92 -0.09 2.15 15.41
C VAL A 92 0.67 1.02 14.73
N SER A 93 0.07 -0.17 14.70
CA SER A 93 0.65 -1.34 14.02
C SER A 93 0.61 -1.20 12.49
N VAL A 94 1.58 -1.81 11.79
CA VAL A 94 1.56 -1.91 10.32
C VAL A 94 0.28 -2.61 9.82
N GLY A 95 -0.21 -3.61 10.55
CA GLY A 95 -1.47 -4.29 10.22
C GLY A 95 -2.68 -3.34 10.16
N ALA A 96 -2.73 -2.31 11.00
CA ALA A 96 -3.80 -1.30 10.93
C ALA A 96 -3.73 -0.47 9.64
N VAL A 97 -2.52 -0.11 9.20
CA VAL A 97 -2.28 0.57 7.93
C VAL A 97 -2.64 -0.34 6.75
N MET A 98 -2.23 -1.61 6.80
CA MET A 98 -2.56 -2.60 5.78
C MET A 98 -4.07 -2.85 5.66
N MET A 99 -4.81 -2.86 6.77
CA MET A 99 -6.28 -2.95 6.72
C MET A 99 -6.91 -1.78 5.95
N ALA A 100 -6.40 -0.55 6.10
CA ALA A 100 -6.88 0.59 5.33
C ALA A 100 -6.57 0.43 3.84
N LEU A 101 -5.36 0.00 3.49
CA LEU A 101 -4.94 -0.24 2.10
C LEU A 101 -5.75 -1.37 1.44
N HIS A 102 -5.99 -2.48 2.14
CA HIS A 102 -6.87 -3.55 1.67
C HIS A 102 -8.30 -3.07 1.48
N GLY A 103 -8.82 -2.24 2.40
CA GLY A 103 -10.14 -1.63 2.28
C GLY A 103 -10.27 -0.76 1.03
N ILE A 104 -9.24 0.06 0.73
CA ILE A 104 -9.18 0.87 -0.50
C ILE A 104 -9.18 -0.05 -1.74
N GLY A 105 -8.31 -1.06 -1.79
CA GLY A 105 -8.22 -1.98 -2.93
C GLY A 105 -9.51 -2.79 -3.15
N GLY A 106 -10.18 -3.18 -2.07
CA GLY A 106 -11.44 -3.94 -2.12
C GLY A 106 -12.67 -3.12 -2.53
N ALA A 107 -12.60 -1.79 -2.49
CA ALA A 107 -13.73 -0.90 -2.74
C ALA A 107 -13.78 -0.32 -4.16
N GLY A 108 -13.00 -0.87 -5.11
CA GLY A 108 -12.81 -0.31 -6.45
C GLY A 108 -14.07 -0.17 -7.33
N ASP A 109 -15.20 -0.71 -6.93
CA ASP A 109 -16.49 -0.58 -7.63
C ASP A 109 -17.32 0.64 -7.18
N ARG A 110 -16.86 1.40 -6.18
CA ARG A 110 -17.56 2.60 -5.69
C ARG A 110 -17.52 3.74 -6.73
N PRO A 111 -18.65 4.44 -6.97
CA PRO A 111 -18.69 5.54 -7.96
C PRO A 111 -17.69 6.68 -7.71
N GLU A 112 -17.46 7.02 -6.44
CA GLU A 112 -16.54 8.09 -6.01
C GLU A 112 -15.22 7.53 -5.46
N TRP A 113 -14.86 6.28 -5.85
CA TRP A 113 -13.75 5.54 -5.24
C TRP A 113 -12.48 6.36 -5.12
N ARG A 114 -12.09 7.10 -6.17
CA ARG A 114 -10.84 7.87 -6.16
C ARG A 114 -10.82 8.95 -5.09
N ALA A 115 -11.88 9.76 -5.04
CA ALA A 115 -11.99 10.84 -4.06
C ALA A 115 -12.06 10.28 -2.63
N GLU A 116 -12.77 9.17 -2.43
CA GLU A 116 -12.89 8.51 -1.13
C GLU A 116 -11.57 7.86 -0.70
N ALA A 117 -10.84 7.21 -1.61
CA ALA A 117 -9.54 6.60 -1.35
C ALA A 117 -8.49 7.66 -0.96
N ASP A 118 -8.45 8.79 -1.69
CA ASP A 118 -7.58 9.92 -1.35
C ASP A 118 -7.94 10.51 0.04
N GLY A 119 -9.24 10.55 0.38
CA GLY A 119 -9.74 10.95 1.70
C GLY A 119 -9.28 10.00 2.80
N VAL A 120 -9.44 8.68 2.62
CA VAL A 120 -8.98 7.67 3.58
C VAL A 120 -7.47 7.75 3.78
N ILE A 121 -6.68 7.86 2.71
CA ILE A 121 -5.22 7.99 2.83
C ILE A 121 -4.82 9.27 3.54
N THR A 122 -5.52 10.38 3.30
CA THR A 122 -5.29 11.63 4.04
C THR A 122 -5.53 11.42 5.54
N LEU A 123 -6.65 10.77 5.93
CA LEU A 123 -6.93 10.45 7.33
C LEU A 123 -5.88 9.53 7.96
N VAL A 124 -5.39 8.55 7.20
CA VAL A 124 -4.32 7.64 7.66
C VAL A 124 -3.02 8.41 7.88
N ILE A 125 -2.59 9.23 6.92
CA ILE A 125 -1.37 10.05 7.02
C ILE A 125 -1.45 11.00 8.23
N ASP A 126 -2.55 11.74 8.36
CA ASP A 126 -2.76 12.69 9.47
C ASP A 126 -2.87 11.96 10.82
N GLY A 127 -3.45 10.76 10.84
CA GLY A 127 -3.58 9.92 12.02
C GLY A 127 -2.26 9.29 12.49
N LEU A 128 -1.32 9.06 11.56
CA LEU A 128 0.03 8.52 11.82
C LEU A 128 1.03 9.60 12.24
N ALA A 129 0.82 10.85 11.80
CA ALA A 129 1.71 11.96 12.16
C ALA A 129 1.83 12.10 13.69
N ARG A 130 3.06 12.24 14.19
CA ARG A 130 3.28 12.50 15.62
C ARG A 130 2.73 13.89 15.96
N LYS A 131 1.79 13.94 16.90
CA LYS A 131 1.26 15.21 17.42
C LYS A 131 2.23 15.77 18.48
N PRO A 132 2.40 17.10 18.54
CA PRO A 132 3.21 17.75 19.57
C PRO A 132 2.65 17.53 20.97
#